data_AF-A0A940BG68-F1
#
_entry.id   AF-A0A940BG68-F1
#
_cell.length_a   1.000
_cell.length_b   1.000
_cell.length_c   1.000
_cell.angle_alpha   90.00
_cell.angle_beta   90.00
_cell.angle_gamma   90.00
#
_symmetry.space_group_name_H-M   'P 1'
#
loop_
_entity.id
_entity.type
_entity.pdbx_description
1 polymer ?
#
loop_
_entity_poly.entity_id
_entity_poly.type
_entity_poly.pdbx_seq_one_letter_code
_entity_poly.pdbx_strand_id
1 'polypeptide(L)'
;MNFSDYFYYPFLIGTIFLFIVVIGRFVKWFIGLSKIDKIRVRIGLFSMKTLQSVWESIREGLLHHNIFKTNKMLGYMHMSLAFGWFLLIVVGHIEVSCYHGSMFFPFQESVFFRFYNTENADFPGHTFFSYAMEILLFFVLSGVLLAYFKRFRSKTFGMKRTTRMRYGDR
;
A
#
# COMPACT_ATOMS: atom_id res chain seq x y z
N MET A 1 27.62 -0.77 -19.42
CA MET A 1 26.74 -0.32 -18.33
C MET A 1 25.56 0.36 -18.97
N ASN A 2 24.41 -0.30 -18.94
CA ASN A 2 23.20 0.21 -19.58
C ASN A 2 22.44 1.08 -18.58
N PHE A 3 21.74 2.11 -19.07
CA PHE A 3 20.92 2.99 -18.23
C PHE A 3 19.90 2.22 -17.36
N SER A 4 19.47 1.05 -17.83
CA SER A 4 18.65 0.08 -17.11
C SER A 4 19.20 -0.27 -15.73
N ASP A 5 20.52 -0.41 -15.60
CA ASP A 5 21.16 -0.92 -14.39
C ASP A 5 21.03 0.06 -13.22
N TYR A 6 20.74 1.34 -13.50
CA TYR A 6 20.61 2.40 -12.51
C TYR A 6 19.16 2.86 -12.27
N PHE A 7 18.20 2.31 -13.01
CA PHE A 7 16.83 2.83 -13.01
C PHE A 7 16.15 2.73 -11.63
N TYR A 8 16.49 1.71 -10.84
CA TYR A 8 15.88 1.48 -9.53
C TYR A 8 16.49 2.33 -8.40
N TYR A 9 17.63 3.00 -8.59
CA TYR A 9 18.31 3.74 -7.50
C TYR A 9 17.44 4.82 -6.83
N PRO A 10 16.69 5.66 -7.57
CA PRO A 10 15.82 6.66 -6.94
C PRO A 10 14.76 6.02 -6.03
N PHE A 11 14.18 4.89 -6.45
CA PHE A 11 13.25 4.12 -5.64
C PHE A 11 13.94 3.57 -4.38
N LEU A 12 15.07 2.88 -4.54
CA LEU A 12 15.80 2.28 -3.42
C LEU A 12 16.22 3.31 -2.38
N ILE A 13 16.79 4.44 -2.81
CA ILE A 13 17.20 5.54 -1.92
C ILE A 13 15.98 6.10 -1.19
N GLY A 14 14.88 6.35 -1.90
CA GLY A 14 13.63 6.85 -1.31
C GLY A 14 13.05 5.89 -0.29
N THR A 15 13.03 4.59 -0.59
CA THR A 15 12.54 3.54 0.30
C THR A 15 13.41 3.43 1.56
N ILE A 16 14.74 3.38 1.42
CA ILE A 16 15.66 3.35 2.57
C ILE A 16 15.47 4.59 3.45
N PHE A 17 15.41 5.77 2.86
CA PHE A 17 15.16 7.02 3.58
C PHE A 17 13.83 6.97 4.35
N LEU A 18 12.75 6.52 3.70
CA LEU A 18 11.44 6.37 4.33
C LEU A 18 11.51 5.44 5.53
N PHE A 19 12.12 4.26 5.38
CA PHE A 19 12.27 3.31 6.50
C PHE A 19 13.07 3.91 7.65
N ILE A 20 14.18 4.59 7.38
CA ILE A 20 14.97 5.27 8.42
C ILE A 20 14.11 6.28 9.17
N VAL A 21 13.35 7.12 8.47
CA VAL A 21 12.49 8.14 9.10
C VAL A 21 11.38 7.49 9.92
N VAL A 22 10.70 6.47 9.40
CA VAL A 22 9.62 5.77 10.10
C VAL A 22 10.14 5.05 11.34
N ILE A 23 11.24 4.31 11.21
CA ILE A 23 11.88 3.63 12.34
C ILE A 23 12.34 4.65 13.37
N GLY A 24 13.00 5.73 12.96
CA GLY A 24 13.45 6.79 13.87
C GLY A 24 12.30 7.45 14.63
N ARG A 25 11.18 7.72 13.95
CA ARG A 25 9.96 8.26 14.57
C ARG A 25 9.36 7.28 15.57
N PHE A 26 9.28 6.01 15.21
CA PHE A 26 8.73 4.96 16.06
C PHE A 26 9.61 4.71 17.30
N VAL A 27 10.93 4.68 17.13
CA VAL A 27 11.90 4.55 18.23
C VAL A 27 11.81 5.74 19.17
N LYS A 28 11.77 6.97 18.65
CA LYS A 28 11.61 8.19 19.48
C LYS A 28 10.31 8.16 20.28
N TRP A 29 9.21 7.76 19.65
CA TRP A 29 7.92 7.57 20.32
C TRP A 29 8.01 6.51 21.42
N PHE A 30 8.61 5.35 21.12
CA PHE A 30 8.73 4.24 22.07
C PHE A 30 9.61 4.57 23.28
N ILE A 31 10.71 5.31 23.07
CA ILE A 31 11.60 5.76 24.15
C ILE A 31 10.85 6.69 25.11
N GLY A 32 9.98 7.57 24.58
CA GLY A 32 9.17 8.52 25.36
C GLY A 32 8.07 7.88 26.23
N LEU A 33 7.78 6.58 26.07
CA LEU A 33 6.79 5.90 26.89
C LEU A 33 7.25 5.70 28.35
N SER A 34 6.30 5.78 29.28
CA SER A 34 6.54 5.47 30.69
C SER A 34 6.98 4.00 30.87
N LYS A 35 7.65 3.67 31.99
CA LYS A 35 8.05 2.28 32.28
C LYS A 35 6.84 1.35 32.34
N ILE A 36 5.71 1.84 32.85
CA ILE A 36 4.45 1.09 32.98
C ILE A 36 3.86 0.78 31.60
N ASP A 37 3.86 1.76 30.68
CA ASP A 37 3.35 1.58 29.32
C ASP A 37 4.23 0.63 28.51
N LYS A 38 5.56 0.68 28.68
CA LYS A 38 6.49 -0.26 28.01
C LYS A 38 6.21 -1.71 28.41
N ILE A 39 5.94 -1.97 29.68
CA ILE A 39 5.56 -3.31 30.18
C ILE A 39 4.20 -3.72 29.61
N ARG A 40 3.23 -2.81 29.59
CA ARG A 40 1.90 -3.07 29.00
C ARG A 40 1.96 -3.39 27.51
N VAL A 41 2.79 -2.67 26.75
CA VAL A 41 3.02 -2.97 25.33
C VAL A 41 3.65 -4.35 25.17
N ARG A 42 4.71 -4.68 25.93
CA ARG A 42 5.40 -5.97 25.81
C ARG A 42 4.48 -7.16 26.14
N ILE A 43 3.69 -7.06 27.20
CA ILE A 43 2.72 -8.10 27.59
C ILE A 43 1.53 -8.12 26.63
N GLY A 44 1.11 -6.94 26.16
CA GLY A 44 0.00 -6.78 25.24
C GLY A 44 0.28 -7.37 23.86
N LEU A 45 1.52 -7.36 23.38
CA LEU A 45 1.87 -7.80 22.02
C LEU A 45 1.36 -9.20 21.65
N PHE A 46 1.23 -10.11 22.63
CA PHE A 46 0.71 -11.48 22.41
C PHE A 46 -0.70 -11.72 22.98
N SER A 47 -1.46 -10.65 23.23
CA SER A 47 -2.86 -10.76 23.66
C SER A 47 -3.82 -10.82 22.47
N MET A 48 -4.94 -11.53 22.61
CA MET A 48 -6.05 -11.50 21.63
C MET A 48 -6.56 -10.09 21.37
N LYS A 49 -6.44 -9.19 22.36
CA LYS A 49 -6.78 -7.76 22.19
C LYS A 49 -5.90 -7.09 21.14
N THR A 50 -4.62 -7.43 21.08
CA THR A 50 -3.69 -6.88 20.08
C THR A 50 -3.98 -7.45 18.71
N LEU A 51 -4.30 -8.74 18.59
CA LEU A 51 -4.73 -9.31 17.31
C LEU A 51 -6.00 -8.62 16.78
N GLN A 52 -6.98 -8.37 17.66
CA GLN A 52 -8.18 -7.60 17.34
C GLN A 52 -7.84 -6.18 16.89
N SER A 53 -6.97 -5.47 17.60
CA SER A 53 -6.54 -4.12 17.21
C SER A 53 -5.77 -4.08 15.89
N VAL A 54 -4.95 -5.10 15.60
CA VAL A 54 -4.28 -5.27 14.31
C VAL A 54 -5.34 -5.49 13.21
N TRP A 55 -6.30 -6.37 13.45
CA TRP A 55 -7.39 -6.62 12.51
C TRP A 55 -8.25 -5.38 12.26
N GLU A 56 -8.57 -4.61 13.30
CA GLU A 56 -9.24 -3.32 13.19
C GLU A 56 -8.40 -2.34 12.36
N SER A 57 -7.08 -2.30 12.57
CA SER A 57 -6.17 -1.46 11.79
C SER A 57 -6.15 -1.85 10.31
N ILE A 58 -6.16 -3.15 9.99
CA ILE A 58 -6.28 -3.65 8.62
C ILE A 58 -7.65 -3.29 8.03
N ARG A 59 -8.73 -3.53 8.77
CA ARG A 59 -10.10 -3.30 8.30
C ARG A 59 -10.40 -1.82 8.07
N GLU A 60 -9.84 -0.94 8.89
CA GLU A 60 -10.00 0.51 8.74
C GLU A 60 -8.97 1.13 7.80
N GLY A 61 -7.74 0.62 7.79
CA GLY A 61 -6.62 1.16 7.01
C GLY A 61 -6.58 0.68 5.55
N LEU A 62 -6.82 -0.61 5.31
CA LEU A 62 -6.84 -1.19 3.95
C LEU A 62 -8.25 -1.20 3.37
N LEU A 63 -9.21 -1.73 4.13
CA LEU A 63 -10.58 -1.94 3.62
C LEU A 63 -11.49 -0.73 3.83
N HIS A 64 -11.09 0.23 4.67
CA HIS A 64 -11.87 1.44 4.97
C HIS A 64 -13.33 1.16 5.34
N HIS A 65 -13.57 0.13 6.14
CA HIS A 65 -14.91 -0.36 6.46
C HIS A 65 -15.84 0.71 7.02
N ASN A 66 -15.37 1.61 7.89
CA ASN A 66 -16.25 2.66 8.42
C ASN A 66 -16.66 3.68 7.34
N ILE A 67 -15.78 3.98 6.37
CA ILE A 67 -16.12 4.85 5.24
C ILE A 67 -17.20 4.20 4.37
N PHE A 68 -17.11 2.88 4.17
CA PHE A 68 -18.14 2.11 3.46
C PHE A 68 -19.51 2.18 4.14
N LYS A 69 -19.57 2.19 5.48
CA LYS A 69 -20.83 2.35 6.21
C LYS A 69 -21.47 3.72 5.96
N THR A 70 -20.66 4.76 5.81
CA THR A 70 -21.18 6.13 5.57
C THR A 70 -21.55 6.36 4.11
N ASN A 71 -20.69 5.98 3.17
CA ASN A 71 -20.95 6.09 1.74
C ASN A 71 -20.19 5.01 0.97
N LYS A 72 -20.93 4.10 0.32
CA LYS A 72 -20.37 2.96 -0.42
C LYS A 72 -19.43 3.37 -1.55
N MET A 73 -19.75 4.44 -2.28
CA MET A 73 -18.94 4.93 -3.40
C MET A 73 -17.62 5.55 -2.91
N LEU A 74 -17.69 6.30 -1.81
CA LEU A 74 -16.50 6.88 -1.17
C LEU A 74 -15.61 5.80 -0.53
N GLY A 75 -16.23 4.80 0.10
CA GLY A 75 -15.54 3.64 0.66
C GLY A 75 -14.82 2.84 -0.42
N TYR A 76 -15.52 2.51 -1.51
CA TYR A 76 -14.94 1.80 -2.65
C TYR A 76 -13.77 2.56 -3.25
N MET A 77 -13.87 3.88 -3.43
CA MET A 77 -12.79 4.71 -3.94
C MET A 77 -11.52 4.63 -3.06
N HIS A 78 -11.63 4.67 -1.74
CA HIS A 78 -10.44 4.58 -0.88
C HIS A 78 -9.89 3.15 -0.81
N MET A 79 -10.78 2.17 -0.68
CA MET A 79 -10.39 0.76 -0.59
C MET A 79 -9.74 0.28 -1.87
N SER A 80 -10.28 0.60 -3.05
CA SER A 80 -9.63 0.25 -4.33
C SER A 80 -8.23 0.82 -4.47
N LEU A 81 -7.96 2.02 -3.93
CA LEU A 81 -6.61 2.58 -3.88
C LEU A 81 -5.74 1.85 -2.85
N ALA A 82 -6.10 1.86 -1.57
CA ALA A 82 -5.26 1.31 -0.51
C ALA A 82 -5.08 -0.21 -0.63
N PHE A 83 -6.19 -0.94 -0.71
CA PHE A 83 -6.20 -2.40 -0.83
C PHE A 83 -5.70 -2.87 -2.19
N GLY A 84 -6.02 -2.15 -3.28
CA GLY A 84 -5.52 -2.51 -4.62
C GLY A 84 -4.01 -2.40 -4.73
N TRP A 85 -3.40 -1.30 -4.25
CA TRP A 85 -1.94 -1.16 -4.20
C TRP A 85 -1.29 -2.22 -3.32
N PHE A 86 -1.89 -2.53 -2.16
CA PHE A 86 -1.41 -3.61 -1.30
C PHE A 86 -1.41 -4.96 -2.03
N LEU A 87 -2.51 -5.30 -2.73
CA LEU A 87 -2.60 -6.53 -3.51
C LEU A 87 -1.57 -6.57 -4.65
N LEU A 88 -1.33 -5.46 -5.36
CA LEU A 88 -0.28 -5.39 -6.39
C LEU A 88 1.10 -5.72 -5.83
N ILE A 89 1.43 -5.19 -4.64
CA ILE A 89 2.72 -5.49 -3.98
C ILE A 89 2.80 -6.97 -3.58
N VAL A 90 1.74 -7.52 -2.98
CA VAL A 90 1.72 -8.92 -2.53
C VAL A 90 1.79 -9.88 -3.71
N VAL A 91 0.97 -9.68 -4.73
CA VAL A 91 0.94 -10.54 -5.92
C VAL A 91 2.24 -10.42 -6.70
N GLY A 92 2.79 -9.21 -6.88
CA GLY A 92 4.10 -9.01 -7.49
C GLY A 92 5.23 -9.69 -6.71
N HIS A 93 5.20 -9.66 -5.38
CA HIS A 93 6.18 -10.37 -4.57
C HIS A 93 6.08 -11.89 -4.74
N ILE A 94 4.86 -12.44 -4.77
CA ILE A 94 4.62 -13.86 -5.01
C ILE A 94 5.06 -14.26 -6.42
N GLU A 95 4.77 -13.44 -7.44
CA GLU A 95 5.22 -13.65 -8.83
C GLU A 95 6.74 -13.84 -8.90
N VAL A 96 7.49 -12.91 -8.30
CA VAL A 96 8.96 -12.97 -8.26
C VAL A 96 9.47 -14.13 -7.40
N SER A 97 8.76 -14.47 -6.32
CA SER A 97 9.10 -15.63 -5.49
C SER A 97 8.97 -16.94 -6.27
N CYS A 98 7.91 -17.07 -7.08
CA CYS A 98 7.70 -18.22 -7.95
C CYS A 98 8.75 -18.28 -9.06
N TYR A 99 9.14 -17.14 -9.62
CA TYR A 99 10.19 -17.06 -10.64
C TYR A 99 11.56 -17.51 -10.10
N HIS A 100 11.95 -17.05 -8.91
CA HIS A 100 13.26 -17.38 -8.31
C HIS A 100 13.26 -18.70 -7.52
N GLY A 101 12.09 -19.27 -7.19
CA GLY A 101 11.97 -20.41 -6.27
C GLY A 101 12.39 -20.09 -4.82
N SER A 102 12.44 -18.81 -4.45
CA SER A 102 12.87 -18.32 -3.13
C SER A 102 12.07 -17.08 -2.75
N MET A 103 11.81 -16.89 -1.45
CA MET A 103 11.21 -15.65 -0.92
C MET A 103 12.27 -14.58 -0.60
N PHE A 104 13.56 -14.94 -0.67
CA PHE A 104 14.67 -14.06 -0.32
C PHE A 104 15.36 -13.57 -1.59
N PHE A 105 14.90 -12.43 -2.07
CA PHE A 105 15.49 -11.69 -3.17
C PHE A 105 15.39 -10.18 -2.87
N PRO A 106 16.16 -9.33 -3.57
CA PRO A 106 16.15 -7.91 -3.30
C PRO A 106 14.77 -7.27 -3.50
N PHE A 107 14.36 -6.40 -2.57
CA PHE A 107 13.01 -5.80 -2.56
C PHE A 107 12.65 -5.06 -3.87
N GLN A 108 13.62 -4.41 -4.52
CA GLN A 108 13.39 -3.72 -5.78
C GLN A 108 12.92 -4.66 -6.91
N GLU A 109 13.25 -5.95 -6.86
CA GLU A 109 12.86 -6.88 -7.91
C GLU A 109 11.35 -7.16 -7.89
N SER A 110 10.70 -7.18 -6.72
CA SER A 110 9.22 -7.28 -6.65
C SER A 110 8.50 -6.15 -7.40
N VAL A 111 9.11 -4.97 -7.48
CA VAL A 111 8.50 -3.78 -8.08
C VAL A 111 8.85 -3.65 -9.55
N PHE A 112 10.12 -3.94 -9.90
CA PHE A 112 10.63 -3.74 -11.25
C PHE A 112 10.81 -5.04 -12.04
N PHE A 113 10.28 -6.16 -11.56
CA PHE A 113 10.42 -7.47 -12.21
C PHE A 113 10.15 -7.42 -13.72
N ARG A 114 8.99 -6.87 -14.09
CA ARG A 114 8.54 -6.77 -15.49
C ARG A 114 9.27 -5.70 -16.30
N PHE A 115 9.94 -4.76 -15.66
CA PHE A 115 10.80 -3.78 -16.34
C PHE A 115 12.11 -4.44 -16.81
N TYR A 116 12.65 -5.38 -16.03
CA TYR A 116 13.89 -6.09 -16.36
C TYR A 116 13.65 -7.39 -17.14
N ASN A 117 12.50 -8.05 -16.95
CA ASN A 117 12.18 -9.34 -17.56
C ASN A 117 11.02 -9.23 -18.57
N THR A 118 11.12 -8.28 -19.51
CA THR A 118 10.06 -7.98 -20.49
C THR A 118 9.79 -9.13 -21.47
N GLU A 119 10.78 -10.00 -21.74
CA GLU A 119 10.68 -11.01 -22.81
C GLU A 119 10.82 -12.47 -22.35
N ASN A 120 11.26 -12.77 -21.10
CA ASN A 120 11.74 -14.11 -20.74
C ASN A 120 11.29 -14.64 -19.37
N ALA A 121 10.17 -14.18 -18.83
CA ALA A 121 9.59 -14.79 -17.63
C ALA A 121 8.77 -16.05 -17.98
N ASP A 122 9.36 -16.97 -18.75
CA ASP A 122 8.75 -18.28 -19.05
C ASP A 122 8.91 -19.19 -17.83
N PHE A 123 8.11 -18.92 -16.80
CA PHE A 123 7.95 -19.80 -15.66
C PHE A 123 6.49 -20.28 -15.57
N PRO A 124 6.24 -21.47 -14.99
CA PRO A 124 4.89 -21.99 -14.81
C PRO A 124 4.02 -21.01 -14.02
N GLY A 125 2.94 -20.52 -14.65
CA GLY A 125 1.99 -19.59 -14.04
C GLY A 125 2.19 -18.10 -14.36
N HIS A 126 3.19 -17.71 -15.16
CA HIS A 126 3.40 -16.30 -15.52
C HIS A 126 2.13 -15.63 -16.12
N THR A 127 1.37 -16.37 -16.92
CA THR A 127 0.15 -15.90 -17.57
C THR A 127 -0.93 -15.56 -16.53
N PHE A 128 -1.07 -16.39 -15.49
CA PHE A 128 -1.99 -16.12 -14.38
C PHE A 128 -1.60 -14.84 -13.65
N PHE A 129 -0.31 -14.67 -13.33
CA PHE A 129 0.17 -13.45 -12.67
C PHE A 129 -0.01 -12.20 -13.54
N SER A 130 0.16 -12.30 -14.87
CA SER A 130 -0.12 -11.16 -15.77
C SER A 130 -1.57 -10.73 -15.73
N TYR A 131 -2.50 -11.67 -15.91
CA TYR A 131 -3.91 -11.33 -15.84
C TYR A 131 -4.33 -10.85 -14.44
N ALA A 132 -3.79 -11.45 -13.37
CA ALA A 132 -4.06 -11.00 -12.01
C ALA A 132 -3.59 -9.55 -11.79
N MET A 133 -2.36 -9.21 -12.19
CA MET A 133 -1.80 -7.87 -12.05
C MET A 133 -2.55 -6.85 -12.92
N GLU A 134 -2.97 -7.21 -14.14
CA GLU A 134 -3.79 -6.35 -15.01
C GLU A 134 -5.17 -6.07 -14.41
N ILE A 135 -5.85 -7.09 -13.87
CA ILE A 135 -7.15 -6.94 -13.20
C ILE A 135 -6.99 -6.07 -11.95
N LEU A 136 -5.93 -6.28 -11.16
CA LEU A 136 -5.65 -5.46 -9.98
C LEU A 136 -5.32 -4.02 -10.35
N LEU A 137 -4.58 -3.80 -11.44
CA LEU A 137 -4.30 -2.47 -11.96
C LEU A 137 -5.59 -1.78 -12.41
N PHE A 138 -6.46 -2.48 -13.13
CA PHE A 138 -7.78 -1.96 -13.51
C PHE A 138 -8.63 -1.61 -12.28
N PHE A 139 -8.58 -2.44 -11.24
CA PHE A 139 -9.23 -2.18 -9.96
C PHE A 139 -8.70 -0.92 -9.26
N VAL A 140 -7.39 -0.69 -9.23
CA VAL A 140 -6.81 0.56 -8.70
C VAL A 140 -7.23 1.75 -9.56
N LEU A 141 -7.18 1.60 -10.90
CA LEU A 141 -7.54 2.66 -11.84
C LEU A 141 -9.01 3.07 -11.72
N SER A 142 -9.93 2.14 -11.43
CA SER A 142 -11.32 2.48 -11.16
C SER A 142 -11.45 3.40 -9.92
N GLY A 143 -10.64 3.15 -8.88
CA GLY A 143 -10.50 4.01 -7.71
C GLY A 143 -9.96 5.40 -8.03
N VAL A 144 -8.90 5.49 -8.85
CA VAL A 144 -8.33 6.76 -9.32
C VAL A 144 -9.35 7.54 -10.15
N LEU A 145 -10.07 6.87 -11.04
CA LEU A 145 -11.12 7.47 -11.85
C LEU A 145 -12.23 8.04 -10.98
N LEU A 146 -12.66 7.32 -9.94
CA LEU A 146 -13.62 7.83 -8.97
C LEU A 146 -13.06 9.01 -8.17
N ALA A 147 -11.78 9.00 -7.81
CA ALA A 147 -11.14 10.13 -7.13
C ALA A 147 -11.09 11.37 -8.03
N TYR A 148 -10.81 11.20 -9.32
CA TYR A 148 -10.88 12.28 -10.30
C TYR A 148 -12.32 12.78 -10.47
N PHE A 149 -13.29 11.87 -10.62
CA PHE A 149 -14.71 12.20 -10.74
C PHE A 149 -15.25 12.95 -9.50
N LYS A 150 -14.81 12.56 -8.30
CA LYS A 150 -15.12 13.25 -7.04
C LYS A 150 -14.73 14.73 -7.08
N ARG A 151 -13.65 15.07 -7.78
CA ARG A 151 -13.20 16.47 -7.94
C ARG A 151 -14.23 17.33 -8.66
N PHE A 152 -14.97 16.76 -9.61
CA PHE A 152 -16.02 17.47 -10.37
C PHE A 152 -17.40 17.37 -9.72
N ARG A 153 -17.74 16.22 -9.12
CA ARG A 153 -19.08 15.95 -8.55
C ARG A 153 -19.01 15.48 -7.10
N SER A 154 -18.43 16.28 -6.22
CA SER A 154 -18.27 15.96 -4.78
C SER A 154 -19.59 15.65 -4.05
N LYS A 155 -20.73 16.20 -4.49
CA LYS A 155 -22.05 15.93 -3.90
C LYS A 155 -22.49 14.47 -4.02
N THR A 156 -22.12 13.75 -5.08
CA THR A 156 -22.48 12.32 -5.25
C THR A 156 -21.74 11.41 -4.25
N PHE A 157 -20.63 11.90 -3.70
CA PHE A 157 -19.89 11.24 -2.62
C PHE A 157 -20.42 11.63 -1.22
N GLY A 158 -21.61 12.24 -1.12
CA GLY A 158 -22.24 12.60 0.15
C GLY A 158 -21.60 13.80 0.85
N MET A 159 -20.73 14.55 0.16
CA MET A 159 -20.08 15.72 0.74
C MET A 159 -21.03 16.92 0.75
N LYS A 160 -21.50 17.32 1.95
CA LYS A 160 -22.38 18.50 2.14
C LYS A 160 -21.61 19.82 2.21
N ARG A 161 -20.37 19.80 2.69
CA ARG A 161 -19.44 20.93 2.70
C ARG A 161 -18.15 20.48 2.06
N THR A 162 -17.69 21.19 1.04
CA THR A 162 -16.37 20.99 0.46
C THR A 162 -15.50 22.18 0.80
N THR A 163 -14.26 21.91 1.22
CA THR A 163 -13.23 22.95 1.33
C THR A 163 -13.04 23.55 -0.05
N ARG A 164 -13.42 24.82 -0.24
CA ARG A 164 -13.06 25.56 -1.44
C ARG A 164 -11.54 25.75 -1.39
N MET A 165 -10.84 25.30 -2.41
CA MET A 165 -9.42 25.64 -2.54
C MET A 165 -9.33 27.15 -2.72
N ARG A 166 -8.82 27.85 -1.71
CA ARG A 166 -8.40 29.25 -1.86
C ARG A 166 -7.16 29.22 -2.75
N TYR A 167 -7.18 29.99 -3.83
CA TYR A 167 -5.94 30.30 -4.55
C TYR A 167 -5.03 31.06 -3.57
N GLY A 168 -3.97 30.41 -3.09
CA GLY A 168 -2.92 31.07 -2.30
C GLY A 168 -2.92 30.82 -0.78
N ASP A 169 -3.52 29.74 -0.26
CA ASP A 169 -3.16 29.31 1.11
C ASP A 169 -1.72 28.77 1.08
N ARG A 170 -0.80 29.57 1.64
CA ARG A 170 0.61 29.25 1.89
C ARG A 170 0.76 28.44 3.17
#